data_AF-C7N5T4-F1
#
_entry.id   AF-C7N5T4-F1
#
_cell.length_a   1.000
_cell.length_b   1.000
_cell.length_c   1.000
_cell.angle_alpha   90.00
_cell.angle_beta   90.00
_cell.angle_gamma   90.00
#
_symmetry.space_group_name_H-M   'P 1'
#
loop_
_entity.id
_entity.type
_entity.pdbx_description
1 polymer ?
#
loop_
_entity_poly.entity_id
_entity_poly.type
_entity_poly.pdbx_seq_one_letter_code
_entity_poly.pdbx_strand_id
1 'polypeptide(L)'
;MITYKEFEVVKALLDGTVKDAEQIYKQTRHYVFKDADEVSELMRGLEAKGYLADGKLTESGMAEIEPCKVRNAVILAAGGADITAKSVYNMPKGLFMKDGETLIERQIRQLKEVGVDDITVVIAYKQELYFFLQDKWGVTLEINPDLKKNNIHSLYTVRDRLGGTYICNCDNYFEENPFSSYEYNSFHATVFKEDATDELVVRTNESGRILKVESCAKSGECIYGHAYMDPAFAARFVRFMEEEEPDFRISHLFWEEFVSRHVDDLDMYAHEYPADMVLEFDHIQEIQNIEGLFLGNVSGRINSKICEVLDCTEDEIADIVVLEKGLSNILFTFVVRGERYIFRYPGDSTAFFIYRKNECLAQKLGAAAHADDTYVYIDETGLKISKFRENCIDLHGVYYEDVELMKRVAKKIRAFHDEGCGLENWEEYNYDPIYQTERLFKEASKMKGDLFKVFEKEWAMMHLLQKYADMDGVEHTMCHNDINIDNVLLTEDTLDIIDWEFAGYNDPGYDFGRVIAGLDYEVDEPKIDDILEAYFGRPATEGEHLHWMAYSAIHNWYYVGWALYKESIGESSRDWMLFFFKQTKKLAEWCLPRYEAKYGKID
;
A
#
# COMPACT_ATOMS: atom_id res chain seq x y z
N MET A 1 -35.67 36.54 -0.50
CA MET A 1 -35.00 35.32 -0.03
C MET A 1 -35.63 34.12 -0.69
N ILE A 2 -34.91 33.63 -1.69
CA ILE A 2 -35.17 32.37 -2.35
C ILE A 2 -35.06 31.22 -1.34
N THR A 3 -35.95 30.23 -1.43
CA THR A 3 -35.84 29.00 -0.62
C THR A 3 -34.85 28.03 -1.27
N TYR A 4 -34.36 27.02 -0.52
CA TYR A 4 -33.45 26.01 -1.08
C TYR A 4 -34.02 25.31 -2.33
N LYS A 5 -35.29 24.88 -2.30
CA LYS A 5 -35.92 24.25 -3.46
C LYS A 5 -36.04 25.19 -4.66
N GLU A 6 -36.40 26.44 -4.41
CA GLU A 6 -36.43 27.47 -5.47
C GLU A 6 -35.02 27.74 -6.02
N PHE A 7 -33.99 27.70 -5.18
CA PHE A 7 -32.60 27.85 -5.58
C PHE A 7 -32.17 26.70 -6.50
N GLU A 8 -32.51 25.45 -6.20
CA GLU A 8 -32.17 24.30 -7.05
C GLU A 8 -32.82 24.41 -8.45
N VAL A 9 -34.06 24.94 -8.52
CA VAL A 9 -34.70 25.26 -9.82
C VAL A 9 -33.91 26.33 -10.57
N VAL A 10 -33.50 27.39 -9.87
CA VAL A 10 -32.69 28.47 -10.46
C VAL A 10 -31.33 27.96 -10.92
N LYS A 11 -30.66 27.13 -10.11
CA LYS A 11 -29.35 26.51 -10.39
C LYS A 11 -29.41 25.68 -11.66
N ALA A 12 -30.43 24.84 -11.82
CA ALA A 12 -30.63 24.05 -13.04
C ALA A 12 -30.82 24.92 -14.29
N LEU A 13 -31.46 26.09 -14.15
CA LEU A 13 -31.69 27.01 -15.28
C LEU A 13 -30.45 27.83 -15.67
N LEU A 14 -29.40 27.89 -14.84
CA LEU A 14 -28.20 28.70 -15.11
C LEU A 14 -27.38 28.21 -16.30
N ASP A 15 -27.33 26.89 -16.51
CA ASP A 15 -26.58 26.30 -17.61
C ASP A 15 -27.26 26.50 -18.98
N GLY A 16 -28.55 26.88 -18.98
CA GLY A 16 -29.38 27.11 -20.16
C GLY A 16 -29.72 25.85 -20.97
N THR A 17 -29.39 24.67 -20.46
CA THR A 17 -29.59 23.36 -21.10
C THR A 17 -31.02 22.85 -20.90
N VAL A 18 -31.64 23.20 -19.77
CA VAL A 18 -33.02 22.86 -19.43
C VAL A 18 -33.92 24.09 -19.38
N LYS A 19 -35.21 23.90 -19.67
CA LYS A 19 -36.18 25.01 -19.79
C LYS A 19 -37.54 24.73 -19.17
N ASP A 20 -37.82 23.47 -18.84
CA ASP A 20 -39.10 23.06 -18.28
C ASP A 20 -38.92 22.18 -17.05
N ALA A 21 -40.01 22.02 -16.30
CA ALA A 21 -40.01 21.34 -15.02
C ALA A 21 -39.64 19.86 -15.11
N GLU A 22 -39.99 19.19 -16.21
CA GLU A 22 -39.69 17.77 -16.43
C GLU A 22 -38.19 17.56 -16.66
N GLN A 23 -37.57 18.46 -17.42
CA GLN A 23 -36.13 18.46 -17.65
C GLN A 23 -35.35 18.76 -16.37
N ILE A 24 -35.77 19.78 -15.62
CA ILE A 24 -35.14 20.15 -14.33
C ILE A 24 -35.22 18.97 -13.36
N TYR A 25 -36.40 18.38 -13.18
CA TYR A 25 -36.60 17.23 -12.29
C TYR A 25 -35.68 16.04 -12.63
N LYS A 26 -35.46 15.77 -13.93
CA LYS A 26 -34.58 14.67 -14.39
C LYS A 26 -33.09 15.00 -14.27
N GLN A 27 -32.71 16.27 -14.36
CA GLN A 27 -31.31 16.68 -14.32
C GLN A 27 -30.80 16.84 -12.89
N THR A 28 -31.67 17.17 -11.92
CA THR A 28 -31.28 17.27 -10.51
C THR A 28 -30.80 15.91 -10.01
N ARG A 29 -29.51 15.83 -9.66
CA ARG A 29 -28.80 14.57 -9.38
C ARG A 29 -29.03 14.02 -7.98
N HIS A 30 -29.47 14.86 -7.06
CA HIS A 30 -29.76 14.53 -5.66
C HIS A 30 -31.24 14.71 -5.35
N TYR A 31 -31.73 14.06 -4.29
CA TYR A 31 -33.15 14.08 -3.92
C TYR A 31 -33.58 15.45 -3.36
N VAL A 32 -34.11 16.32 -4.22
CA VAL A 32 -34.62 17.65 -3.84
C VAL A 32 -36.13 17.76 -4.03
N PHE A 33 -36.62 17.29 -5.18
CA PHE A 33 -37.99 17.44 -5.62
C PHE A 33 -38.73 16.12 -5.52
N LYS A 34 -40.01 16.20 -5.15
CA LYS A 34 -40.89 15.02 -5.10
C LYS A 34 -41.27 14.54 -6.49
N ASP A 35 -41.63 15.46 -7.37
CA ASP A 35 -42.12 15.23 -8.72
C ASP A 35 -41.97 16.50 -9.59
N ALA A 36 -42.20 16.38 -10.90
CA ALA A 36 -42.13 17.52 -11.83
C ALA A 36 -43.25 18.56 -11.62
N ASP A 37 -44.35 18.19 -10.96
CA ASP A 37 -45.43 19.12 -10.62
C ASP A 37 -44.98 20.09 -9.52
N GLU A 38 -44.23 19.63 -8.52
CA GLU A 38 -43.59 20.48 -7.51
C GLU A 38 -42.65 21.50 -8.17
N VAL A 39 -41.81 21.06 -9.11
CA VAL A 39 -40.92 21.96 -9.86
C VAL A 39 -41.72 23.02 -10.62
N SER A 40 -42.84 22.62 -11.25
CA SER A 40 -43.73 23.55 -11.96
C SER A 40 -44.40 24.57 -11.03
N GLU A 41 -44.70 24.21 -9.79
CA GLU A 41 -45.19 25.13 -8.77
C GLU A 41 -44.10 26.12 -8.32
N LEU A 42 -42.88 25.64 -8.10
CA LEU A 42 -41.73 26.47 -7.73
C LEU A 42 -41.38 27.48 -8.84
N MET A 43 -41.39 27.05 -10.11
CA MET A 43 -41.17 27.93 -11.26
C MET A 43 -42.21 29.06 -11.31
N ARG A 44 -43.50 28.75 -11.12
CA ARG A 44 -44.57 29.78 -11.05
C ARG A 44 -44.36 30.73 -9.87
N GLY A 45 -43.89 30.22 -8.73
CA GLY A 45 -43.54 31.04 -7.57
C GLY A 45 -42.38 32.00 -7.86
N LEU A 46 -41.35 31.53 -8.56
CA LEU A 46 -40.20 32.31 -9.00
C LEU A 46 -40.58 33.38 -10.04
N GLU A 47 -41.48 33.07 -10.98
CA GLU A 47 -42.04 34.04 -11.92
C GLU A 47 -42.84 35.14 -11.20
N ALA A 48 -43.68 34.76 -10.23
CA ALA A 48 -44.43 35.72 -9.42
C ALA A 48 -43.53 36.65 -8.59
N LYS A 49 -42.35 36.17 -8.18
CA LYS A 49 -41.30 36.97 -7.52
C LYS A 49 -40.49 37.84 -8.50
N GLY A 50 -40.67 37.67 -9.81
CA GLY A 50 -39.91 38.37 -10.84
C GLY A 50 -38.49 37.84 -11.04
N TYR A 51 -38.16 36.66 -10.50
CA TYR A 51 -36.85 36.02 -10.64
C TYR A 51 -36.73 35.20 -11.92
N LEU A 52 -37.87 34.77 -12.48
CA LEU A 52 -37.96 34.11 -13.78
C LEU A 52 -38.84 34.92 -14.74
N ALA A 53 -38.47 34.89 -16.02
CA ALA A 53 -39.30 35.35 -17.14
C ALA A 53 -39.04 34.44 -18.36
N ASP A 54 -40.11 33.92 -18.97
CA ASP A 54 -40.05 33.02 -20.14
C ASP A 54 -39.09 31.82 -19.95
N GLY A 55 -39.09 31.22 -18.75
CA GLY A 55 -38.22 30.10 -18.41
C GLY A 55 -36.73 30.44 -18.29
N LYS A 56 -36.38 31.73 -18.10
CA LYS A 56 -35.00 32.20 -17.91
C LYS A 56 -34.88 33.07 -16.66
N LEU A 57 -33.68 33.07 -16.08
CA LEU A 57 -33.36 33.96 -14.96
C LEU A 57 -33.38 35.43 -15.37
N THR A 58 -34.03 36.26 -14.57
CA THR A 58 -33.98 37.72 -14.71
C THR A 58 -32.74 38.28 -14.00
N GLU A 59 -32.40 39.55 -14.24
CA GLU A 59 -31.37 40.25 -13.47
C GLU A 59 -31.66 40.25 -11.96
N SER A 60 -32.94 40.32 -11.57
CA SER A 60 -33.34 40.24 -10.16
C SER A 60 -33.13 38.83 -9.59
N GLY A 61 -33.35 37.79 -10.39
CA GLY A 61 -33.07 36.41 -9.99
C GLY A 61 -31.57 36.17 -9.83
N MET A 62 -30.75 36.68 -10.76
CA MET A 62 -29.28 36.61 -10.65
C MET A 62 -28.78 37.34 -9.39
N ALA A 63 -29.30 38.54 -9.12
CA ALA A 63 -28.92 39.31 -7.94
C ALA A 63 -29.29 38.60 -6.61
N GLU A 64 -30.37 37.83 -6.60
CA GLU A 64 -30.83 37.08 -5.43
C GLU A 64 -29.90 35.91 -5.09
N ILE A 65 -29.34 35.22 -6.09
CA ILE A 65 -28.44 34.08 -5.88
C ILE A 65 -26.95 34.47 -5.79
N GLU A 66 -26.60 35.72 -6.11
CA GLU A 66 -25.20 36.18 -6.08
C GLU A 66 -24.47 35.90 -4.75
N PRO A 67 -25.11 36.01 -3.56
CA PRO A 67 -24.48 35.62 -2.29
C PRO A 67 -24.11 34.12 -2.19
N CYS A 68 -24.75 33.26 -2.97
CA CYS A 68 -24.52 31.81 -3.04
C CYS A 68 -23.42 31.43 -4.04
N LYS A 69 -22.75 32.41 -4.66
CA LYS A 69 -21.68 32.15 -5.64
C LYS A 69 -20.49 31.48 -4.98
N VAL A 70 -20.03 30.39 -5.57
CA VAL A 70 -18.79 29.70 -5.17
C VAL A 70 -17.60 30.61 -5.47
N ARG A 71 -16.69 30.75 -4.51
CA ARG A 71 -15.55 31.66 -4.59
C ARG A 71 -14.27 30.95 -5.02
N ASN A 72 -14.00 29.77 -4.44
CA ASN A 72 -12.77 29.04 -4.66
C ASN A 72 -12.93 27.54 -4.35
N ALA A 73 -11.86 26.78 -4.54
CA ALA A 73 -11.77 25.38 -4.14
C ALA A 73 -10.43 25.09 -3.45
N VAL A 74 -10.46 24.11 -2.55
CA VAL A 74 -9.32 23.53 -1.87
C VAL A 74 -9.31 22.04 -2.17
N ILE A 75 -8.21 21.54 -2.76
CA ILE A 75 -7.97 20.12 -2.99
C ILE A 75 -6.96 19.63 -1.96
N LEU A 76 -7.37 18.66 -1.15
CA LEU A 76 -6.54 18.02 -0.13
C LEU A 76 -5.71 16.90 -0.79
N ALA A 77 -4.41 17.16 -0.96
CA ALA A 77 -3.41 16.25 -1.52
C ALA A 77 -2.24 16.00 -0.56
N ALA A 78 -2.43 16.34 0.72
CA ALA A 78 -1.46 16.15 1.79
C ALA A 78 -1.56 14.76 2.45
N GLY A 79 -2.55 13.95 2.05
CA GLY A 79 -2.71 12.56 2.47
C GLY A 79 -1.49 11.72 2.07
N GLY A 80 -1.04 10.86 2.98
CA GLY A 80 0.17 10.06 2.82
C GLY A 80 0.72 9.49 4.13
N ALA A 81 -0.06 9.52 5.21
CA ALA A 81 0.34 9.02 6.53
C ALA A 81 0.52 7.50 6.58
N ASP A 82 0.16 6.78 5.51
CA ASP A 82 0.70 5.46 5.21
C ASP A 82 2.18 5.61 4.79
N ILE A 83 3.00 6.08 5.74
CA ILE A 83 4.46 6.14 5.66
C ILE A 83 5.03 4.70 5.55
N THR A 84 4.17 3.69 5.76
CA THR A 84 4.36 2.27 5.49
C THR A 84 4.06 1.85 4.05
N ALA A 85 3.52 2.72 3.19
CA ALA A 85 3.23 2.42 1.79
C ALA A 85 4.51 2.42 0.94
N LYS A 86 5.30 1.37 1.16
CA LYS A 86 6.30 0.86 0.24
C LYS A 86 5.64 0.25 -1.02
N SER A 87 4.67 0.93 -1.59
CA SER A 87 4.19 0.65 -2.94
C SER A 87 5.23 1.20 -3.92
N VAL A 88 5.63 0.41 -4.91
CA VAL A 88 6.59 0.81 -5.95
C VAL A 88 6.04 1.91 -6.85
N TYR A 89 4.74 2.16 -6.81
CA TYR A 89 4.20 3.33 -7.46
C TYR A 89 4.60 4.60 -6.73
N ASN A 90 4.78 4.55 -5.40
CA ASN A 90 5.19 5.65 -4.53
C ASN A 90 4.78 7.03 -5.08
N MET A 91 3.56 7.11 -5.60
CA MET A 91 3.03 8.19 -6.39
C MET A 91 1.81 8.61 -5.61
N PRO A 92 1.73 9.88 -5.18
CA PRO A 92 0.56 10.39 -4.50
C PRO A 92 -0.72 10.02 -5.27
N LYS A 93 -1.76 9.55 -4.56
CA LYS A 93 -2.99 9.01 -5.18
C LYS A 93 -3.60 9.98 -6.20
N GLY A 94 -3.58 11.29 -5.91
CA GLY A 94 -4.09 12.30 -6.85
C GLY A 94 -3.38 12.37 -8.20
N LEU A 95 -2.18 11.81 -8.32
CA LEU A 95 -1.41 11.72 -9.57
C LEU A 95 -1.65 10.41 -10.33
N PHE A 96 -2.50 9.52 -9.84
CA PHE A 96 -2.93 8.37 -10.64
C PHE A 96 -3.66 8.86 -11.90
N MET A 97 -3.48 8.15 -13.01
CA MET A 97 -4.03 8.54 -14.31
C MET A 97 -5.23 7.68 -14.68
N LYS A 98 -6.26 8.30 -15.27
CA LYS A 98 -7.39 7.66 -15.96
C LYS A 98 -7.70 8.46 -17.23
N ASP A 99 -7.90 7.77 -18.35
CA ASP A 99 -8.23 8.39 -19.65
C ASP A 99 -7.25 9.50 -20.12
N GLY A 100 -5.96 9.37 -19.77
CA GLY A 100 -4.90 10.31 -20.17
C GLY A 100 -4.80 11.59 -19.33
N GLU A 101 -5.54 11.68 -18.22
CA GLU A 101 -5.54 12.79 -17.27
C GLU A 101 -5.31 12.25 -15.85
N THR A 102 -4.59 12.98 -14.97
CA THR A 102 -4.48 12.57 -13.55
C THR A 102 -5.78 12.89 -12.79
N LEU A 103 -6.05 12.18 -11.69
CA LEU A 103 -7.26 12.39 -10.88
C LEU A 103 -7.39 13.85 -10.44
N ILE A 104 -6.29 14.45 -9.96
CA ILE A 104 -6.27 15.83 -9.53
C ILE A 104 -6.45 16.83 -10.69
N GLU A 105 -5.85 16.56 -11.85
CA GLU A 105 -6.00 17.42 -13.03
C GLU A 105 -7.44 17.43 -13.52
N ARG A 106 -8.10 16.27 -13.50
CA ARG A 106 -9.51 16.16 -13.83
C ARG A 106 -10.37 17.03 -12.94
N GLN A 107 -10.16 16.97 -11.63
CA GLN A 107 -10.88 17.82 -10.67
C GLN A 107 -10.62 19.31 -10.94
N ILE A 108 -9.36 19.70 -11.15
CA ILE A 108 -8.97 21.09 -11.48
C ILE A 108 -9.68 21.56 -12.75
N ARG A 109 -9.69 20.75 -13.81
CA ARG A 109 -10.39 21.05 -15.06
C ARG A 109 -11.89 21.22 -14.83
N GLN A 110 -12.52 20.29 -14.11
CA GLN A 110 -13.96 20.33 -13.82
C GLN A 110 -14.37 21.56 -13.00
N LEU A 111 -13.56 21.95 -12.00
CA LEU A 111 -13.77 23.19 -11.24
C LEU A 111 -13.69 24.42 -12.15
N LYS A 112 -12.70 24.48 -13.04
CA LYS A 112 -12.54 25.59 -13.99
C LYS A 112 -13.67 25.66 -15.02
N GLU A 113 -14.19 24.53 -15.48
CA GLU A 113 -15.34 24.48 -16.41
C GLU A 113 -16.58 25.19 -15.87
N VAL A 114 -16.79 25.17 -14.55
CA VAL A 114 -17.91 25.85 -13.88
C VAL A 114 -17.54 27.25 -13.37
N GLY A 115 -16.36 27.76 -13.73
CA GLY A 115 -15.90 29.11 -13.40
C GLY A 115 -15.27 29.27 -12.01
N VAL A 116 -14.87 28.17 -11.36
CA VAL A 116 -14.09 28.20 -10.11
C VAL A 116 -12.60 28.19 -10.46
N ASP A 117 -12.04 29.40 -10.62
CA ASP A 117 -10.65 29.58 -11.06
C ASP A 117 -9.61 29.61 -9.94
N ASP A 118 -9.98 30.12 -8.76
CA ASP A 118 -9.13 30.15 -7.57
C ASP A 118 -9.14 28.77 -6.91
N ILE A 119 -8.07 28.02 -7.16
CA ILE A 119 -7.92 26.64 -6.68
C ILE A 119 -6.62 26.56 -5.88
N THR A 120 -6.72 26.09 -4.64
CA THR A 120 -5.59 25.80 -3.77
C THR A 120 -5.42 24.30 -3.65
N VAL A 121 -4.21 23.78 -3.86
CA VAL A 121 -3.88 22.38 -3.60
C VAL A 121 -2.99 22.32 -2.37
N VAL A 122 -3.44 21.63 -1.32
CA VAL A 122 -2.66 21.43 -0.09
C VAL A 122 -1.83 20.15 -0.25
N ILE A 123 -0.52 20.28 -0.27
CA ILE A 123 0.44 19.20 -0.53
C ILE A 123 1.35 18.97 0.69
N ALA A 124 1.90 17.77 0.83
CA ALA A 124 2.88 17.46 1.87
C ALA A 124 3.86 16.36 1.43
N TYR A 125 3.42 15.11 1.44
CA TYR A 125 4.24 13.97 1.00
C TYR A 125 4.54 14.05 -0.50
N LYS A 126 5.82 13.92 -0.89
CA LYS A 126 6.29 14.01 -2.29
C LYS A 126 5.78 15.25 -3.05
N GLN A 127 5.68 16.37 -2.34
CA GLN A 127 5.18 17.65 -2.84
C GLN A 127 5.78 18.08 -4.20
N GLU A 128 7.04 17.74 -4.47
CA GLU A 128 7.72 18.06 -5.72
C GLU A 128 7.03 17.49 -6.97
N LEU A 129 6.29 16.39 -6.83
CA LEU A 129 5.54 15.79 -7.92
C LEU A 129 4.30 16.59 -8.32
N TYR A 130 3.84 17.52 -7.49
CA TYR A 130 2.67 18.38 -7.76
C TYR A 130 3.05 19.76 -8.31
N PHE A 131 4.33 20.14 -8.32
CA PHE A 131 4.77 21.49 -8.71
C PHE A 131 4.34 21.89 -10.13
N PHE A 132 4.22 20.93 -11.04
CA PHE A 132 3.77 21.18 -12.42
C PHE A 132 2.33 21.71 -12.49
N LEU A 133 1.49 21.45 -11.49
CA LEU A 133 0.10 21.93 -11.48
C LEU A 133 0.03 23.46 -11.46
N GLN A 134 0.96 24.11 -10.77
CA GLN A 134 1.02 25.57 -10.71
C GLN A 134 1.29 26.17 -12.10
N ASP A 135 2.26 25.61 -12.85
CA ASP A 135 2.61 26.09 -14.18
C ASP A 135 1.55 25.73 -15.24
N LYS A 136 0.99 24.52 -15.17
CA LYS A 136 0.02 24.02 -16.15
C LYS A 136 -1.39 24.59 -15.96
N TRP A 137 -1.84 24.67 -14.70
CA TRP A 137 -3.24 24.98 -14.37
C TRP A 137 -3.42 26.31 -13.63
N GLY A 138 -2.34 26.97 -13.21
CA GLY A 138 -2.41 28.23 -12.47
C GLY A 138 -3.01 28.10 -11.07
N VAL A 139 -2.94 26.91 -10.47
CA VAL A 139 -3.38 26.68 -9.08
C VAL A 139 -2.36 27.23 -8.07
N THR A 140 -2.80 27.52 -6.85
CA THR A 140 -1.89 27.82 -5.75
C THR A 140 -1.52 26.54 -5.01
N LEU A 141 -0.24 26.33 -4.71
CA LEU A 141 0.22 25.22 -3.88
C LEU A 141 0.49 25.70 -2.45
N GLU A 142 -0.09 25.04 -1.46
CA GLU A 142 0.13 25.31 -0.03
C GLU A 142 0.72 24.06 0.63
N ILE A 143 1.75 24.22 1.44
CA ILE A 143 2.47 23.09 2.05
C ILE A 143 1.93 22.87 3.46
N ASN A 144 1.41 21.67 3.74
CA ASN A 144 1.20 21.19 5.09
C ASN A 144 2.55 20.63 5.63
N PRO A 145 3.18 21.27 6.63
CA PRO A 145 4.48 20.86 7.13
C PRO A 145 4.45 19.63 8.06
N ASP A 146 3.27 19.20 8.54
CA ASP A 146 3.13 18.13 9.53
C ASP A 146 2.42 16.90 8.94
N LEU A 147 3.23 15.93 8.50
CA LEU A 147 2.79 14.66 7.90
C LEU A 147 2.11 13.72 8.91
N LYS A 148 2.18 13.99 10.22
CA LYS A 148 1.57 13.12 11.24
C LYS A 148 0.13 13.50 11.55
N LYS A 149 -0.26 14.72 11.20
CA LYS A 149 -1.61 15.23 11.42
C LYS A 149 -2.53 14.84 10.26
N ASN A 150 -3.81 14.72 10.57
CA ASN A 150 -4.83 14.28 9.62
C ASN A 150 -5.38 15.46 8.79
N ASN A 151 -6.38 15.21 7.93
CA ASN A 151 -6.88 16.16 6.93
C ASN A 151 -7.43 17.49 7.53
N ILE A 152 -7.87 17.52 8.79
CA ILE A 152 -8.25 18.75 9.50
C ILE A 152 -7.09 19.75 9.60
N HIS A 153 -5.85 19.28 9.77
CA HIS A 153 -4.69 20.18 9.81
C HIS A 153 -4.37 20.76 8.43
N SER A 154 -4.70 20.02 7.36
CA SER A 154 -4.59 20.52 5.99
C SER A 154 -5.57 21.67 5.76
N LEU A 155 -6.81 21.57 6.26
CA LEU A 155 -7.76 22.69 6.25
C LEU A 155 -7.33 23.85 7.15
N TYR A 156 -6.73 23.58 8.32
CA TYR A 156 -6.21 24.62 9.20
C TYR A 156 -5.12 25.45 8.52
N THR A 157 -4.28 24.82 7.69
CA THR A 157 -3.20 25.48 6.93
C THR A 157 -3.74 26.50 5.95
N VAL A 158 -4.95 26.29 5.41
CA VAL A 158 -5.61 27.17 4.43
C VAL A 158 -6.89 27.82 4.97
N ARG A 159 -7.03 27.92 6.29
CA ARG A 159 -8.25 28.40 6.96
C ARG A 159 -8.72 29.78 6.53
N ASP A 160 -7.79 30.64 6.13
CA ASP A 160 -8.01 32.00 5.62
C ASP A 160 -8.61 32.02 4.21
N ARG A 161 -8.65 30.87 3.52
CA ARG A 161 -9.27 30.70 2.21
C ARG A 161 -10.68 30.10 2.27
N LEU A 162 -11.15 29.68 3.44
CA LEU A 162 -12.45 29.03 3.61
C LEU A 162 -13.60 30.05 3.66
N GLY A 163 -14.63 29.84 2.83
CA GLY A 163 -15.88 30.59 2.87
C GLY A 163 -16.47 30.83 1.48
N GLY A 164 -17.40 29.97 1.08
CA GLY A 164 -17.82 29.81 -0.31
C GLY A 164 -16.88 28.89 -1.07
N THR A 165 -16.46 27.79 -0.44
CA THR A 165 -15.31 26.97 -0.87
C THR A 165 -15.70 25.52 -1.06
N TYR A 166 -15.31 24.91 -2.19
CA TYR A 166 -15.33 23.45 -2.33
C TYR A 166 -14.12 22.83 -1.63
N ILE A 167 -14.33 21.76 -0.87
CA ILE A 167 -13.29 20.89 -0.31
C ILE A 167 -13.33 19.57 -1.08
N CYS A 168 -12.21 19.18 -1.67
CA CYS A 168 -12.11 17.95 -2.47
C CYS A 168 -10.94 17.09 -2.01
N ASN A 169 -11.09 15.77 -2.07
CA ASN A 169 -9.98 14.85 -1.87
C ASN A 169 -9.32 14.53 -3.22
N CYS A 170 -7.99 14.57 -3.28
CA CYS A 170 -7.27 14.44 -4.55
C CYS A 170 -7.43 13.10 -5.27
N ASP A 171 -7.84 12.06 -4.54
CA ASP A 171 -8.08 10.68 -4.99
C ASP A 171 -9.51 10.41 -5.46
N ASN A 172 -10.39 11.43 -5.42
CA ASN A 172 -11.70 11.35 -6.04
C ASN A 172 -11.62 11.47 -7.56
N TYR A 173 -12.36 10.61 -8.25
CA TYR A 173 -12.58 10.67 -9.69
C TYR A 173 -14.07 10.79 -9.98
N PHE A 174 -14.46 11.89 -10.64
CA PHE A 174 -15.86 12.14 -11.01
C PHE A 174 -16.07 11.89 -12.50
N GLU A 175 -16.89 10.91 -12.87
CA GLU A 175 -17.13 10.57 -14.29
C GLU A 175 -17.82 11.72 -15.04
N GLU A 176 -18.73 12.42 -14.36
CA GLU A 176 -19.31 13.68 -14.81
C GLU A 176 -18.89 14.83 -13.90
N ASN A 177 -18.90 16.07 -14.42
CA ASN A 177 -18.54 17.24 -13.60
C ASN A 177 -19.55 17.41 -12.45
N PRO A 178 -19.12 17.32 -11.18
CA PRO A 178 -20.01 17.39 -10.02
C PRO A 178 -20.26 18.83 -9.54
N PHE A 179 -19.44 19.78 -9.98
CA PHE A 179 -19.35 21.11 -9.41
C PHE A 179 -20.38 22.06 -10.01
N SER A 180 -20.62 23.16 -9.30
CA SER A 180 -21.51 24.25 -9.72
C SER A 180 -20.85 25.60 -9.44
N SER A 181 -21.27 26.62 -10.20
CA SER A 181 -20.88 28.02 -9.94
C SER A 181 -21.58 28.63 -8.71
N TYR A 182 -22.68 28.02 -8.26
CA TYR A 182 -23.49 28.48 -7.14
C TYR A 182 -23.91 27.32 -6.24
N GLU A 183 -23.82 27.52 -4.92
CA GLU A 183 -24.25 26.57 -3.89
C GLU A 183 -24.92 27.28 -2.70
N TYR A 184 -26.03 26.73 -2.22
CA TYR A 184 -26.89 27.40 -1.24
C TYR A 184 -26.44 27.20 0.21
N ASN A 185 -26.27 25.94 0.64
CA ASN A 185 -25.87 25.57 2.00
C ASN A 185 -24.58 24.74 1.97
N SER A 186 -23.88 24.70 3.10
CA SER A 186 -22.80 23.73 3.30
C SER A 186 -23.31 22.30 3.19
N PHE A 187 -22.60 21.46 2.44
CA PHE A 187 -22.96 20.05 2.27
C PHE A 187 -21.72 19.16 2.16
N HIS A 188 -21.93 17.87 2.35
CA HIS A 188 -20.98 16.83 1.99
C HIS A 188 -21.64 15.86 1.01
N ALA A 189 -20.96 15.51 -0.08
CA ALA A 189 -21.37 14.43 -0.96
C ALA A 189 -21.35 13.11 -0.20
N THR A 190 -22.37 12.29 -0.42
CA THR A 190 -22.51 10.99 0.22
C THR A 190 -22.90 9.91 -0.77
N VAL A 191 -22.51 8.67 -0.48
CA VAL A 191 -22.88 7.50 -1.28
C VAL A 191 -23.32 6.38 -0.36
N PHE A 192 -24.43 5.72 -0.65
CA PHE A 192 -24.83 4.54 0.09
C PHE A 192 -23.93 3.35 -0.26
N LYS A 193 -23.34 2.71 0.75
CA LYS A 193 -22.53 1.50 0.61
C LYS A 193 -23.12 0.35 1.44
N GLU A 194 -23.17 -0.83 0.82
CA GLU A 194 -23.55 -2.10 1.48
C GLU A 194 -22.43 -2.60 2.40
N ASP A 195 -21.17 -2.30 2.08
CA ASP A 195 -20.02 -2.48 2.95
C ASP A 195 -19.38 -1.11 3.23
N ALA A 196 -19.56 -0.63 4.46
CA ALA A 196 -19.08 0.66 4.94
C ALA A 196 -18.04 0.52 6.07
N THR A 197 -17.42 -0.67 6.18
CA THR A 197 -16.58 -1.01 7.34
C THR A 197 -15.42 -0.05 7.55
N ASP A 198 -14.81 0.41 6.46
CA ASP A 198 -13.66 1.32 6.44
C ASP A 198 -14.05 2.78 6.13
N GLU A 199 -15.34 3.11 6.21
CA GLU A 199 -15.90 4.38 5.77
C GLU A 199 -16.49 5.21 6.93
N LEU A 200 -16.60 6.53 6.71
CA LEU A 200 -17.32 7.42 7.61
C LEU A 200 -18.80 7.48 7.22
N VAL A 201 -19.68 6.95 8.07
CA VAL A 201 -21.13 6.93 7.86
C VAL A 201 -21.80 8.12 8.54
N VAL A 202 -22.70 8.79 7.82
CA VAL A 202 -23.50 9.91 8.35
C VAL A 202 -24.84 9.43 8.91
N ARG A 203 -25.33 10.15 9.93
CA ARG A 203 -26.73 10.09 10.35
C ARG A 203 -27.37 11.43 10.12
N THR A 204 -28.48 11.44 9.39
CA THR A 204 -29.20 12.66 9.01
C THR A 204 -30.56 12.74 9.69
N ASN A 205 -31.13 13.96 9.75
CA ASN A 205 -32.54 14.16 10.06
C ASN A 205 -33.38 14.12 8.76
N GLU A 206 -34.70 14.32 8.88
CA GLU A 206 -35.63 14.35 7.71
C GLU A 206 -35.31 15.43 6.68
N SER A 207 -34.59 16.50 7.06
CA SER A 207 -34.16 17.56 6.14
C SER A 207 -32.79 17.31 5.52
N GLY A 208 -32.17 16.14 5.74
CA GLY A 208 -30.83 15.81 5.26
C GLY A 208 -29.70 16.47 6.06
N ARG A 209 -29.98 17.16 7.18
CA ARG A 209 -28.94 17.76 8.02
C ARG A 209 -28.19 16.64 8.76
N ILE A 210 -26.87 16.65 8.64
CA ILE A 210 -26.00 15.71 9.35
C ILE A 210 -26.10 16.00 10.86
N LEU A 211 -26.38 14.95 11.63
CA LEU A 211 -26.48 14.97 13.09
C LEU A 211 -25.29 14.28 13.76
N LYS A 212 -24.62 13.38 13.02
CA LYS A 212 -23.48 12.62 13.53
C LYS A 212 -22.71 11.99 12.37
N VAL A 213 -21.40 11.88 12.53
CA VAL A 213 -20.52 11.04 11.72
C VAL A 213 -19.99 9.91 12.59
N GLU A 214 -20.01 8.67 12.09
CA GLU A 214 -19.53 7.48 12.80
C GLU A 214 -18.74 6.55 11.87
N SER A 215 -17.76 5.84 12.42
CA SER A 215 -16.95 4.85 11.71
C SER A 215 -17.38 3.42 12.07
N CYS A 216 -16.89 2.44 11.31
CA CYS A 216 -17.08 0.99 11.56
C CYS A 216 -18.54 0.51 11.47
N ALA A 217 -19.41 1.23 10.75
CA ALA A 217 -20.74 0.74 10.43
C ALA A 217 -20.64 -0.31 9.32
N LYS A 218 -21.50 -1.33 9.34
CA LYS A 218 -21.46 -2.37 8.29
C LYS A 218 -21.93 -1.85 6.93
N SER A 219 -22.91 -0.96 6.93
CA SER A 219 -23.56 -0.42 5.74
C SER A 219 -24.14 0.94 6.10
N GLY A 220 -24.26 1.85 5.13
CA GLY A 220 -24.91 3.14 5.35
C GLY A 220 -24.55 4.19 4.31
N GLU A 221 -25.10 5.38 4.50
CA GLU A 221 -24.77 6.58 3.73
C GLU A 221 -23.39 7.09 4.17
N CYS A 222 -22.39 6.92 3.32
CA CYS A 222 -20.99 7.23 3.61
C CYS A 222 -20.61 8.60 3.08
N ILE A 223 -19.76 9.32 3.80
CA ILE A 223 -19.04 10.50 3.33
C ILE A 223 -18.15 10.06 2.18
N TYR A 224 -18.43 10.56 0.97
CA TYR A 224 -17.78 10.07 -0.23
C TYR A 224 -17.81 11.13 -1.34
N GLY A 225 -16.64 11.61 -1.75
CA GLY A 225 -16.51 12.71 -2.72
C GLY A 225 -16.26 14.10 -2.10
N HIS A 226 -16.79 15.14 -2.77
CA HIS A 226 -16.52 16.54 -2.44
C HIS A 226 -17.50 17.13 -1.40
N ALA A 227 -17.08 18.21 -0.75
CA ALA A 227 -17.92 19.01 0.14
C ALA A 227 -17.90 20.49 -0.26
N TYR A 228 -18.88 21.25 0.21
CA TYR A 228 -18.93 22.70 0.07
C TYR A 228 -19.15 23.36 1.43
N MET A 229 -18.45 24.47 1.68
CA MET A 229 -18.61 25.29 2.87
C MET A 229 -19.09 26.69 2.50
N ASP A 230 -20.31 27.04 2.89
CA ASP A 230 -20.84 28.40 2.76
C ASP A 230 -20.09 29.38 3.71
N PRO A 231 -20.14 30.70 3.45
CA PRO A 231 -19.41 31.67 4.26
C PRO A 231 -19.77 31.69 5.75
N ALA A 232 -21.02 31.41 6.12
CA ALA A 232 -21.46 31.45 7.50
C ALA A 232 -21.01 30.20 8.27
N PHE A 233 -21.06 29.03 7.63
CA PHE A 233 -20.48 27.79 8.16
C PHE A 233 -18.96 27.93 8.35
N ALA A 234 -18.25 28.34 7.29
CA ALA A 234 -16.80 28.46 7.31
C ALA A 234 -16.30 29.38 8.43
N ALA A 235 -16.96 30.53 8.66
CA ALA A 235 -16.58 31.43 9.74
C ALA A 235 -16.67 30.79 11.13
N ARG A 236 -17.70 29.95 11.37
CA ARG A 236 -17.86 29.22 12.65
C ARG A 236 -16.88 28.07 12.75
N PHE A 237 -16.71 27.31 11.66
CA PHE A 237 -15.77 26.21 11.57
C PHE A 237 -14.33 26.66 11.84
N VAL A 238 -13.88 27.74 11.20
CA VAL A 238 -12.55 28.34 11.42
C VAL A 238 -12.37 28.77 12.87
N ARG A 239 -13.38 29.40 13.50
CA ARG A 239 -13.30 29.78 14.91
C ARG A 239 -13.04 28.57 15.82
N PHE A 240 -13.83 27.49 15.67
CA PHE A 240 -13.62 26.27 16.46
C PHE A 240 -12.26 25.64 16.18
N MET A 241 -11.86 25.60 14.90
CA MET A 241 -10.58 25.02 14.49
C MET A 241 -9.39 25.82 15.06
N GLU A 242 -9.44 27.16 15.09
CA GLU A 242 -8.40 27.99 15.71
C GLU A 242 -8.30 27.81 17.23
N GLU A 243 -9.40 27.50 17.90
CA GLU A 243 -9.45 27.23 19.34
C GLU A 243 -8.94 25.82 19.69
N GLU A 244 -9.19 24.82 18.84
CA GLU A 244 -9.05 23.41 19.19
C GLU A 244 -7.96 22.63 18.42
N GLU A 245 -7.64 22.98 17.17
CA GLU A 245 -6.65 22.23 16.36
C GLU A 245 -5.26 22.12 17.01
N PRO A 246 -4.77 23.10 17.80
CA PRO A 246 -3.52 22.95 18.54
C PRO A 246 -3.50 21.78 19.55
N ASP A 247 -4.64 21.23 19.98
CA ASP A 247 -4.69 20.00 20.78
C ASP A 247 -4.35 18.80 19.88
N PHE A 248 -3.32 18.04 20.27
CA PHE A 248 -2.86 16.89 19.50
C PHE A 248 -3.97 15.88 19.20
N ARG A 249 -4.99 15.71 20.05
CA ARG A 249 -6.11 14.79 19.79
C ARG A 249 -7.06 15.29 18.70
N ILE A 250 -7.13 16.60 18.49
CA ILE A 250 -7.96 17.22 17.47
C ILE A 250 -7.28 17.11 16.11
N SER A 251 -5.98 17.40 16.06
CA SER A 251 -5.19 17.32 14.83
C SER A 251 -5.09 15.93 14.18
N HIS A 252 -5.55 14.86 14.84
CA HIS A 252 -5.60 13.50 14.28
C HIS A 252 -7.00 13.11 13.75
N LEU A 253 -8.00 13.97 13.88
CA LEU A 253 -9.35 13.69 13.39
C LEU A 253 -9.49 13.93 11.89
N PHE A 254 -10.41 13.20 11.27
CA PHE A 254 -11.00 13.67 10.03
C PHE A 254 -11.75 14.98 10.28
N TRP A 255 -11.71 15.93 9.35
CA TRP A 255 -12.39 17.21 9.52
C TRP A 255 -13.91 17.03 9.62
N GLU A 256 -14.43 15.97 9.02
CA GLU A 256 -15.82 15.52 9.10
C GLU A 256 -16.19 15.06 10.51
N GLU A 257 -15.29 14.34 11.20
CA GLU A 257 -15.46 14.02 12.62
C GLU A 257 -15.40 15.29 13.49
N PHE A 258 -14.57 16.27 13.11
CA PHE A 258 -14.52 17.57 13.80
C PHE A 258 -15.84 18.34 13.63
N VAL A 259 -16.45 18.33 12.44
CA VAL A 259 -17.80 18.87 12.22
C VAL A 259 -18.82 18.14 13.10
N SER A 260 -18.76 16.81 13.16
CA SER A 260 -19.68 16.02 14.00
C SER A 260 -19.61 16.36 15.49
N ARG A 261 -18.45 16.84 16.01
CA ARG A 261 -18.31 17.25 17.42
C ARG A 261 -19.00 18.58 17.72
N HIS A 262 -19.08 19.45 16.71
CA HIS A 262 -19.66 20.79 16.79
C HIS A 262 -20.98 20.87 16.01
N VAL A 263 -21.67 19.75 15.86
CA VAL A 263 -22.87 19.61 15.02
C VAL A 263 -24.03 20.49 15.46
N ASP A 264 -24.07 20.94 16.72
CA ASP A 264 -25.08 21.89 17.21
C ASP A 264 -24.86 23.31 16.65
N ASP A 265 -23.63 23.64 16.27
CA ASP A 265 -23.24 24.95 15.74
C ASP A 265 -22.90 24.93 14.24
N LEU A 266 -22.59 23.76 13.69
CA LEU A 266 -22.15 23.57 12.31
C LEU A 266 -23.20 22.82 11.49
N ASP A 267 -24.02 23.58 10.77
CA ASP A 267 -25.07 23.02 9.90
C ASP A 267 -24.47 22.57 8.56
N MET A 268 -24.36 21.25 8.37
CA MET A 268 -23.97 20.63 7.11
C MET A 268 -25.00 19.58 6.69
N TYR A 269 -25.25 19.48 5.39
CA TYR A 269 -26.27 18.59 4.82
C TYR A 269 -25.61 17.46 4.02
N ALA A 270 -26.21 16.27 4.03
CA ALA A 270 -25.79 15.17 3.18
C ALA A 270 -26.43 15.32 1.79
N HIS A 271 -25.63 15.21 0.74
CA HIS A 271 -26.09 15.18 -0.64
C HIS A 271 -25.77 13.81 -1.23
N GLU A 272 -26.77 12.92 -1.23
CA GLU A 272 -26.62 11.56 -1.72
C GLU A 272 -26.46 11.53 -3.25
N TYR A 273 -25.42 10.83 -3.70
CA TYR A 273 -25.11 10.55 -5.10
C TYR A 273 -25.20 9.04 -5.39
N PRO A 274 -25.48 8.67 -6.66
CA PRO A 274 -25.32 7.29 -7.13
C PRO A 274 -23.89 6.76 -6.94
N ALA A 275 -23.75 5.47 -6.65
CA ALA A 275 -22.46 4.86 -6.33
C ALA A 275 -21.43 4.85 -7.48
N ASP A 276 -21.87 5.05 -8.72
CA ASP A 276 -21.02 5.12 -9.92
C ASP A 276 -20.56 6.55 -10.26
N MET A 277 -21.04 7.56 -9.53
CA MET A 277 -20.78 8.96 -9.83
C MET A 277 -19.37 9.41 -9.44
N VAL A 278 -18.93 8.96 -8.27
CA VAL A 278 -17.61 9.22 -7.71
C VAL A 278 -16.92 7.89 -7.45
N LEU A 279 -15.67 7.79 -7.87
CA LEU A 279 -14.81 6.65 -7.60
C LEU A 279 -13.65 7.15 -6.73
N GLU A 280 -13.40 6.47 -5.62
CA GLU A 280 -12.16 6.63 -4.84
C GLU A 280 -11.24 5.47 -5.15
N PHE A 281 -9.98 5.79 -5.45
CA PHE A 281 -8.97 4.79 -5.77
C PHE A 281 -8.00 4.67 -4.59
N ASP A 282 -8.25 3.70 -3.73
CA ASP A 282 -7.38 3.36 -2.63
C ASP A 282 -6.13 2.65 -3.10
N HIS A 283 -6.27 1.88 -4.18
CA HIS A 283 -5.20 1.09 -4.75
C HIS A 283 -5.11 1.31 -6.27
N ILE A 284 -3.88 1.35 -6.80
CA ILE A 284 -3.68 1.51 -8.25
C ILE A 284 -4.29 0.36 -9.06
N GLN A 285 -4.53 -0.77 -8.40
CA GLN A 285 -5.21 -1.95 -8.94
C GLN A 285 -6.68 -1.69 -9.26
N GLU A 286 -7.37 -0.87 -8.46
CA GLU A 286 -8.77 -0.49 -8.71
C GLU A 286 -8.92 0.33 -9.99
N ILE A 287 -7.87 1.07 -10.36
CA ILE A 287 -7.76 1.81 -11.62
C ILE A 287 -7.57 0.85 -12.80
N GLN A 288 -6.86 -0.26 -12.63
CA GLN A 288 -6.56 -1.21 -13.70
C GLN A 288 -7.71 -2.18 -14.02
N ASN A 289 -8.66 -2.37 -13.10
CA ASN A 289 -9.86 -3.17 -13.32
C ASN A 289 -10.90 -2.47 -14.23
N ILE A 290 -10.62 -1.24 -14.67
CA ILE A 290 -11.43 -0.47 -15.62
C ILE A 290 -10.78 -0.56 -17.00
N GLU A 291 -11.56 -0.89 -18.04
CA GLU A 291 -11.07 -0.97 -19.42
C GLU A 291 -10.29 0.29 -19.81
N GLY A 292 -9.04 0.12 -20.28
CA GLY A 292 -8.24 1.21 -20.88
C GLY A 292 -6.98 1.66 -20.12
N LEU A 293 -6.53 0.95 -19.08
CA LEU A 293 -5.48 1.45 -18.19
C LEU A 293 -4.23 0.56 -18.09
N PHE A 294 -3.18 0.95 -18.83
CA PHE A 294 -1.79 0.68 -18.44
C PHE A 294 -0.89 1.89 -18.75
N LEU A 295 -0.20 2.38 -17.71
CA LEU A 295 0.53 3.66 -17.63
C LEU A 295 1.56 3.86 -18.75
N GLY A 296 1.36 4.80 -19.68
CA GLY A 296 2.18 4.98 -20.90
C GLY A 296 3.71 5.10 -20.76
N ASN A 297 4.26 5.45 -19.59
CA ASN A 297 5.72 5.61 -19.41
C ASN A 297 6.41 4.44 -18.69
N VAL A 298 5.71 3.74 -17.79
CA VAL A 298 6.23 2.54 -17.10
C VAL A 298 5.88 1.28 -17.92
N SER A 299 4.73 1.27 -18.58
CA SER A 299 4.30 0.22 -19.52
C SER A 299 5.30 0.01 -20.64
N GLY A 300 5.83 1.07 -21.27
CA GLY A 300 6.74 0.92 -22.40
C GLY A 300 8.00 0.12 -22.05
N ARG A 301 8.61 0.37 -20.88
CA ARG A 301 9.80 -0.39 -20.43
C ARG A 301 9.47 -1.82 -20.04
N ILE A 302 8.33 -2.02 -19.36
CA ILE A 302 7.86 -3.33 -18.93
C ILE A 302 7.48 -4.20 -20.14
N ASN A 303 6.62 -3.69 -21.02
CA ASN A 303 6.17 -4.36 -22.23
C ASN A 303 7.35 -4.66 -23.17
N SER A 304 8.25 -3.69 -23.39
CA SER A 304 9.46 -3.93 -24.18
C SER A 304 10.30 -5.06 -23.61
N LYS A 305 10.46 -5.12 -22.28
CA LYS A 305 11.23 -6.18 -21.63
C LYS A 305 10.53 -7.54 -21.71
N ILE A 306 9.20 -7.59 -21.52
CA ILE A 306 8.42 -8.82 -21.69
C ILE A 306 8.54 -9.33 -23.12
N CYS A 307 8.37 -8.47 -24.12
CA CYS A 307 8.50 -8.80 -25.53
C CYS A 307 9.91 -9.30 -25.88
N GLU A 308 10.95 -8.66 -25.34
CA GLU A 308 12.34 -9.07 -25.51
C GLU A 308 12.62 -10.47 -24.92
N VAL A 309 12.12 -10.73 -23.70
CA VAL A 309 12.39 -11.98 -22.97
C VAL A 309 11.58 -13.16 -23.52
N LEU A 310 10.31 -12.93 -23.87
CA LEU A 310 9.39 -13.98 -24.30
C LEU A 310 9.27 -14.11 -25.83
N ASP A 311 9.96 -13.28 -26.60
CA ASP A 311 9.88 -13.22 -28.07
C ASP A 311 8.41 -13.10 -28.54
N CYS A 312 7.73 -12.08 -28.03
CA CYS A 312 6.33 -11.78 -28.34
C CYS A 312 6.13 -10.31 -28.72
N THR A 313 4.95 -9.98 -29.24
CA THR A 313 4.52 -8.59 -29.46
C THR A 313 3.65 -8.09 -28.31
N GLU A 314 3.51 -6.77 -28.16
CA GLU A 314 2.66 -6.19 -27.11
C GLU A 314 1.19 -6.67 -27.20
N ASP A 315 0.67 -6.86 -28.42
CA ASP A 315 -0.68 -7.38 -28.65
C ASP A 315 -0.90 -8.83 -28.16
N GLU A 316 0.18 -9.56 -27.86
CA GLU A 316 0.12 -10.93 -27.33
C GLU A 316 0.13 -10.97 -25.79
N ILE A 317 0.31 -9.83 -25.12
CA ILE A 317 0.27 -9.71 -23.66
C ILE A 317 -1.17 -9.45 -23.24
N ALA A 318 -1.76 -10.41 -22.51
CA ALA A 318 -3.14 -10.34 -22.05
C ALA A 318 -3.26 -10.64 -20.54
N ASP A 319 -4.47 -10.49 -19.99
CA ASP A 319 -4.82 -10.86 -18.61
C ASP A 319 -3.83 -10.36 -17.55
N ILE A 320 -3.46 -9.08 -17.66
CA ILE A 320 -2.58 -8.43 -16.68
C ILE A 320 -3.36 -8.25 -15.37
N VAL A 321 -2.87 -8.86 -14.30
CA VAL A 321 -3.47 -8.75 -12.96
C VAL A 321 -2.37 -8.42 -11.96
N VAL A 322 -2.42 -7.22 -11.37
CA VAL A 322 -1.51 -6.82 -10.28
C VAL A 322 -1.88 -7.57 -9.00
N LEU A 323 -0.86 -8.07 -8.30
CA LEU A 323 -1.00 -8.81 -7.05
C LEU A 323 -0.80 -7.88 -5.85
N GLU A 324 -1.58 -8.10 -4.79
CA GLU A 324 -1.49 -7.36 -3.52
C GLU A 324 -0.35 -7.85 -2.61
N LYS A 325 0.41 -8.88 -3.03
CA LYS A 325 1.51 -9.44 -2.23
C LYS A 325 2.79 -8.62 -2.43
N GLY A 326 3.35 -8.13 -1.33
CA GLY A 326 4.70 -7.54 -1.27
C GLY A 326 4.70 -6.02 -1.17
N LEU A 327 5.01 -5.52 0.03
CA LEU A 327 5.17 -4.10 0.35
C LEU A 327 6.47 -3.52 -0.27
N SER A 328 6.95 -3.88 -1.44
CA SER A 328 8.15 -3.22 -2.02
C SER A 328 8.43 -3.52 -3.48
N ASN A 329 7.63 -4.37 -4.14
CA ASN A 329 7.82 -4.77 -5.53
C ASN A 329 6.49 -4.61 -6.30
N ILE A 330 6.49 -4.15 -7.56
CA ILE A 330 5.30 -4.31 -8.41
C ILE A 330 5.29 -5.76 -8.83
N LEU A 331 4.31 -6.50 -8.35
CA LEU A 331 4.08 -7.88 -8.76
C LEU A 331 2.80 -7.92 -9.57
N PHE A 332 2.87 -8.43 -10.79
CA PHE A 332 1.68 -8.67 -11.59
C PHE A 332 1.82 -9.94 -12.40
N THR A 333 0.71 -10.63 -12.61
CA THR A 333 0.62 -11.74 -13.55
C THR A 333 0.18 -11.25 -14.91
N PHE A 334 0.55 -11.98 -15.95
CA PHE A 334 0.14 -11.71 -17.32
C PHE A 334 0.17 -13.02 -18.11
N VAL A 335 -0.53 -13.06 -19.24
CA VAL A 335 -0.61 -14.24 -20.12
C VAL A 335 0.03 -13.89 -21.46
N VAL A 336 0.88 -14.79 -21.95
CA VAL A 336 1.41 -14.75 -23.32
C VAL A 336 1.18 -16.12 -23.95
N ARG A 337 0.47 -16.17 -25.08
CA ARG A 337 0.19 -17.40 -25.85
C ARG A 337 -0.40 -18.55 -25.00
N GLY A 338 -1.23 -18.21 -24.02
CA GLY A 338 -1.92 -19.17 -23.14
C GLY A 338 -1.13 -19.62 -21.91
N GLU A 339 0.12 -19.16 -21.74
CA GLU A 339 0.94 -19.44 -20.57
C GLU A 339 0.93 -18.23 -19.63
N ARG A 340 0.74 -18.47 -18.33
CA ARG A 340 0.72 -17.42 -17.30
C ARG A 340 2.10 -17.22 -16.69
N TYR A 341 2.48 -15.96 -16.56
CA TYR A 341 3.74 -15.51 -15.99
C TYR A 341 3.48 -14.55 -14.84
N ILE A 342 4.51 -14.35 -14.03
CA ILE A 342 4.58 -13.30 -13.02
C ILE A 342 5.79 -12.41 -13.30
N PHE A 343 5.57 -11.11 -13.27
CA PHE A 343 6.58 -10.07 -13.41
C PHE A 343 6.81 -9.42 -12.05
N ARG A 344 8.08 -9.19 -11.71
CA ARG A 344 8.49 -8.38 -10.56
C ARG A 344 9.28 -7.18 -11.03
N TYR A 345 8.74 -5.98 -10.79
CA TYR A 345 9.50 -4.74 -10.88
C TYR A 345 10.04 -4.38 -9.50
N PRO A 346 11.36 -4.18 -9.34
CA PRO A 346 11.96 -3.88 -8.04
C PRO A 346 11.55 -2.48 -7.57
N GLY A 347 11.19 -2.33 -6.30
CA GLY A 347 10.96 -1.01 -5.70
C GLY A 347 12.18 -0.42 -4.97
N ASP A 348 12.11 0.88 -4.73
CA ASP A 348 13.20 1.70 -4.17
C ASP A 348 13.62 1.31 -2.74
N SER A 349 12.76 0.61 -1.99
CA SER A 349 12.97 0.37 -0.54
C SER A 349 13.83 -0.85 -0.19
N THR A 350 14.35 -1.60 -1.17
CA THR A 350 15.06 -2.88 -0.91
C THR A 350 16.58 -2.82 -1.12
N ALA A 351 17.11 -1.66 -1.53
CA ALA A 351 18.54 -1.49 -1.85
C ALA A 351 19.50 -1.73 -0.67
N PHE A 352 19.02 -1.70 0.58
CA PHE A 352 19.88 -1.95 1.74
C PHE A 352 20.18 -3.45 1.97
N PHE A 353 19.32 -4.34 1.47
CA PHE A 353 19.32 -5.78 1.79
C PHE A 353 19.64 -6.69 0.62
N ILE A 354 19.21 -6.32 -0.59
CA ILE A 354 19.26 -7.24 -1.72
C ILE A 354 20.57 -7.06 -2.49
N TYR A 355 21.36 -8.13 -2.52
CA TYR A 355 22.55 -8.22 -3.35
C TYR A 355 22.15 -8.75 -4.72
N ARG A 356 21.79 -7.85 -5.63
CA ARG A 356 21.26 -8.21 -6.97
C ARG A 356 22.16 -9.15 -7.76
N LYS A 357 23.48 -9.04 -7.59
CA LYS A 357 24.45 -9.98 -8.18
C LYS A 357 24.28 -11.40 -7.66
N ASN A 358 24.15 -11.54 -6.33
CA ASN A 358 23.93 -12.84 -5.69
C ASN A 358 22.60 -13.44 -6.13
N GLU A 359 21.53 -12.64 -6.09
CA GLU A 359 20.19 -13.06 -6.51
C GLU A 359 20.20 -13.57 -7.97
N CYS A 360 20.85 -12.85 -8.88
CA CYS A 360 20.97 -13.26 -10.28
C CYS A 360 21.72 -14.57 -10.47
N LEU A 361 22.82 -14.77 -9.74
CA LEU A 361 23.59 -16.01 -9.82
C LEU A 361 22.79 -17.18 -9.21
N ALA A 362 22.26 -16.99 -8.00
CA ALA A 362 21.50 -17.99 -7.27
C ALA A 362 20.27 -18.44 -8.06
N GLN A 363 19.52 -17.52 -8.66
CA GLN A 363 18.36 -17.86 -9.49
C GLN A 363 18.74 -18.75 -10.69
N LYS A 364 19.91 -18.51 -11.32
CA LYS A 364 20.40 -19.34 -12.44
C LYS A 364 20.84 -20.73 -11.98
N LEU A 365 21.55 -20.80 -10.85
CA LEU A 365 21.97 -22.06 -10.24
C LEU A 365 20.75 -22.87 -9.75
N GLY A 366 19.76 -22.19 -9.16
CA GLY A 366 18.49 -22.79 -8.74
C GLY A 366 17.72 -23.39 -9.92
N ALA A 367 17.71 -22.73 -11.06
CA ALA A 367 17.14 -23.28 -12.30
C ALA A 367 17.95 -24.48 -12.82
N ALA A 368 19.29 -24.41 -12.82
CA ALA A 368 20.15 -25.51 -13.25
C ALA A 368 20.01 -26.76 -12.37
N ALA A 369 19.86 -26.56 -11.06
CA ALA A 369 19.63 -27.59 -10.06
C ALA A 369 18.20 -28.17 -10.09
N HIS A 370 17.31 -27.62 -10.92
CA HIS A 370 15.87 -27.85 -10.83
C HIS A 370 15.30 -27.57 -9.43
N ALA A 371 15.91 -26.67 -8.65
CA ALA A 371 15.34 -26.17 -7.41
C ALA A 371 14.21 -25.17 -7.69
N ASP A 372 14.33 -24.39 -8.76
CA ASP A 372 13.34 -23.42 -9.24
C ASP A 372 13.08 -23.59 -10.74
N ASP A 373 12.05 -24.36 -11.12
CA ASP A 373 11.66 -24.54 -12.52
C ASP A 373 10.71 -23.42 -13.00
N THR A 374 10.52 -22.35 -12.20
CA THR A 374 9.72 -21.17 -12.57
C THR A 374 10.56 -20.12 -13.29
N TYR A 375 11.89 -20.20 -13.20
CA TYR A 375 12.80 -19.21 -13.78
C TYR A 375 12.56 -18.96 -15.27
N VAL A 376 12.44 -17.68 -15.65
CA VAL A 376 12.44 -17.23 -17.04
C VAL A 376 13.52 -16.18 -17.27
N TYR A 377 13.56 -15.14 -16.44
CA TYR A 377 14.51 -14.05 -16.58
C TYR A 377 14.78 -13.33 -15.26
N ILE A 378 16.02 -12.87 -15.08
CA ILE A 378 16.40 -11.92 -14.03
C ILE A 378 17.62 -11.12 -14.47
N ASP A 379 17.72 -9.86 -14.05
CA ASP A 379 18.91 -9.02 -14.22
C ASP A 379 19.27 -8.21 -12.97
N GLU A 380 20.46 -7.59 -13.00
CA GLU A 380 20.99 -6.82 -11.86
C GLU A 380 20.21 -5.52 -11.58
N THR A 381 19.29 -5.12 -12.46
CA THR A 381 18.36 -4.01 -12.12
C THR A 381 17.30 -4.46 -11.13
N GLY A 382 17.08 -5.78 -10.98
CA GLY A 382 16.10 -6.40 -10.08
C GLY A 382 14.81 -6.84 -10.78
N LEU A 383 14.69 -6.58 -12.09
CA LEU A 383 13.62 -7.07 -12.94
C LEU A 383 13.64 -8.59 -12.99
N LYS A 384 12.48 -9.22 -12.80
CA LYS A 384 12.34 -10.68 -12.83
C LYS A 384 11.06 -11.08 -13.56
N ILE A 385 11.16 -12.13 -14.38
CA ILE A 385 10.02 -12.82 -14.98
C ILE A 385 10.11 -14.29 -14.57
N SER A 386 9.01 -14.86 -14.11
CA SER A 386 8.91 -16.27 -13.75
C SER A 386 7.59 -16.84 -14.30
N LYS A 387 7.54 -18.16 -14.53
CA LYS A 387 6.29 -18.86 -14.78
C LYS A 387 5.41 -18.79 -13.54
N PHE A 388 4.12 -18.56 -13.71
CA PHE A 388 3.18 -18.59 -12.61
C PHE A 388 2.77 -20.04 -12.34
N ARG A 389 2.84 -20.47 -11.07
CA ARG A 389 2.36 -21.81 -10.66
C ARG A 389 0.91 -21.70 -10.23
N GLU A 390 0.03 -22.33 -11.01
CA GLU A 390 -1.38 -22.48 -10.66
C GLU A 390 -1.59 -23.71 -9.77
N ASN A 391 -2.68 -23.71 -8.99
CA ASN A 391 -3.09 -24.83 -8.14
C ASN A 391 -2.05 -25.25 -7.08
N CYS A 392 -1.32 -24.28 -6.52
CA CYS A 392 -0.45 -24.52 -5.38
C CYS A 392 -1.27 -24.97 -4.16
N ILE A 393 -0.76 -26.00 -3.48
CA ILE A 393 -1.29 -26.50 -2.22
C ILE A 393 -0.92 -25.51 -1.12
N ASP A 394 -1.89 -25.14 -0.28
CA ASP A 394 -1.64 -24.32 0.91
C ASP A 394 -0.81 -25.13 1.93
N LEU A 395 0.39 -24.64 2.22
CA LEU A 395 1.33 -25.28 3.14
C LEU A 395 1.16 -24.81 4.59
N HIS A 396 0.27 -23.85 4.87
CA HIS A 396 0.07 -23.34 6.23
C HIS A 396 -0.47 -24.44 7.16
N GLY A 397 0.27 -24.71 8.24
CA GLY A 397 -0.01 -25.81 9.16
C GLY A 397 0.42 -27.20 8.67
N VAL A 398 0.99 -27.30 7.46
CA VAL A 398 1.51 -28.55 6.87
C VAL A 398 3.03 -28.54 6.83
N TYR A 399 3.64 -27.39 6.49
CA TYR A 399 5.07 -27.25 6.20
C TYR A 399 5.98 -27.90 7.25
N TYR A 400 5.74 -27.65 8.54
CA TYR A 400 6.55 -28.21 9.63
C TYR A 400 6.07 -29.58 10.15
N GLU A 401 4.89 -30.04 9.74
CA GLU A 401 4.34 -31.32 10.21
C GLU A 401 4.67 -32.46 9.25
N ASP A 402 4.77 -32.17 7.95
CA ASP A 402 5.04 -33.16 6.91
C ASP A 402 6.55 -33.34 6.67
N VAL A 403 7.11 -34.35 7.34
CA VAL A 403 8.53 -34.72 7.21
C VAL A 403 8.87 -35.16 5.78
N GLU A 404 7.96 -35.79 5.04
CA GLU A 404 8.23 -36.20 3.66
C GLU A 404 8.30 -35.00 2.71
N LEU A 405 7.48 -33.98 2.94
CA LEU A 405 7.64 -32.68 2.27
C LEU A 405 9.01 -32.07 2.59
N MET A 406 9.39 -32.02 3.87
CA MET A 406 10.68 -31.43 4.27
C MET A 406 11.89 -32.20 3.72
N LYS A 407 11.79 -33.52 3.58
CA LYS A 407 12.79 -34.34 2.88
C LYS A 407 12.87 -34.02 1.38
N ARG A 408 11.76 -33.70 0.73
CA ARG A 408 11.76 -33.24 -0.68
C ARG A 408 12.41 -31.87 -0.80
N VAL A 409 12.10 -30.94 0.10
CA VAL A 409 12.76 -29.62 0.18
C VAL A 409 14.26 -29.79 0.38
N ALA A 410 14.69 -30.60 1.35
CA ALA A 410 16.10 -30.87 1.63
C ALA A 410 16.88 -31.42 0.41
N LYS A 411 16.24 -32.27 -0.42
CA LYS A 411 16.84 -32.75 -1.67
C LYS A 411 17.01 -31.65 -2.73
N LYS A 412 16.05 -30.72 -2.83
CA LYS A 412 16.19 -29.55 -3.74
C LYS A 412 17.29 -28.61 -3.25
N ILE A 413 17.37 -28.36 -1.93
CA ILE A 413 18.45 -27.60 -1.31
C ILE A 413 19.79 -28.25 -1.65
N ARG A 414 19.90 -29.58 -1.51
CA ARG A 414 21.12 -30.30 -1.85
C ARG A 414 21.54 -30.11 -3.30
N ALA A 415 20.62 -30.28 -4.24
CA ALA A 415 20.91 -30.10 -5.66
C ALA A 415 21.41 -28.68 -5.95
N PHE A 416 20.81 -27.66 -5.33
CA PHE A 416 21.25 -26.27 -5.44
C PHE A 416 22.65 -26.04 -4.83
N HIS A 417 22.91 -26.59 -3.64
CA HIS A 417 24.22 -26.52 -3.00
C HIS A 417 25.32 -27.22 -3.83
N ASP A 418 25.01 -28.34 -4.48
CA ASP A 418 25.99 -29.02 -5.34
C ASP A 418 26.36 -28.16 -6.56
N GLU A 419 25.41 -27.41 -7.15
CA GLU A 419 25.67 -26.45 -8.25
C GLU A 419 26.41 -25.18 -7.77
N GLY A 420 26.20 -24.79 -6.52
CA GLY A 420 26.80 -23.60 -5.91
C GLY A 420 28.20 -23.79 -5.33
N CYS A 421 28.72 -25.02 -5.30
CA CYS A 421 30.00 -25.36 -4.71
C CYS A 421 31.17 -25.06 -5.66
N GLY A 422 32.33 -24.69 -5.12
CA GLY A 422 33.57 -24.53 -5.89
C GLY A 422 33.59 -23.37 -6.88
N LEU A 423 32.82 -22.30 -6.63
CA LEU A 423 32.81 -21.10 -7.47
C LEU A 423 34.18 -20.40 -7.47
N GLU A 424 34.74 -20.14 -8.66
CA GLU A 424 36.06 -19.50 -8.80
C GLU A 424 36.12 -18.06 -8.26
N ASN A 425 34.98 -17.35 -8.27
CA ASN A 425 34.85 -15.95 -7.84
C ASN A 425 33.89 -15.80 -6.64
N TRP A 426 33.89 -16.78 -5.75
CA TRP A 426 32.99 -16.84 -4.59
C TRP A 426 33.04 -15.59 -3.70
N GLU A 427 34.19 -14.89 -3.61
CA GLU A 427 34.33 -13.69 -2.78
C GLU A 427 33.38 -12.56 -3.18
N GLU A 428 32.99 -12.50 -4.46
CA GLU A 428 32.02 -11.51 -4.96
C GLU A 428 30.61 -11.74 -4.41
N TYR A 429 30.31 -12.97 -4.03
CA TYR A 429 29.01 -13.41 -3.54
C TYR A 429 29.00 -13.73 -2.05
N ASN A 430 30.13 -13.51 -1.36
CA ASN A 430 30.31 -13.88 0.04
C ASN A 430 29.23 -13.29 0.94
N TYR A 431 28.70 -14.13 1.84
CA TYR A 431 27.66 -13.77 2.77
C TYR A 431 28.00 -14.31 4.16
N ASP A 432 28.35 -13.40 5.08
CA ASP A 432 28.56 -13.73 6.49
C ASP A 432 27.32 -13.35 7.31
N PRO A 433 26.56 -14.32 7.84
CA PRO A 433 25.31 -14.06 8.54
C PRO A 433 25.50 -13.28 9.86
N ILE A 434 26.61 -13.45 10.57
CA ILE A 434 26.89 -12.69 11.80
C ILE A 434 27.13 -11.24 11.43
N TYR A 435 27.99 -10.97 10.44
CA TYR A 435 28.22 -9.61 9.94
C TYR A 435 26.93 -8.94 9.45
N GLN A 436 26.08 -9.65 8.70
CA GLN A 436 24.79 -9.08 8.26
C GLN A 436 23.87 -8.77 9.45
N THR A 437 23.87 -9.60 10.50
CA THR A 437 23.13 -9.34 11.73
C THR A 437 23.63 -8.07 12.43
N GLU A 438 24.95 -7.87 12.50
CA GLU A 438 25.54 -6.67 13.11
C GLU A 438 25.20 -5.40 12.33
N ARG A 439 25.15 -5.47 10.99
CA ARG A 439 24.68 -4.35 10.16
C ARG A 439 23.25 -3.95 10.51
N LEU A 440 22.36 -4.94 10.66
CA LEU A 440 20.97 -4.73 11.07
C LEU A 440 20.89 -4.10 12.47
N PHE A 441 21.67 -4.61 13.42
CA PHE A 441 21.77 -4.07 14.77
C PHE A 441 22.24 -2.61 14.76
N LYS A 442 23.25 -2.28 13.96
CA LYS A 442 23.78 -0.91 13.86
C LYS A 442 22.73 0.07 13.33
N GLU A 443 21.98 -0.32 12.31
CA GLU A 443 20.90 0.51 11.77
C GLU A 443 19.75 0.66 12.76
N ALA A 444 19.29 -0.45 13.34
CA ALA A 444 18.22 -0.43 14.34
C ALA A 444 18.59 0.39 15.60
N SER A 445 19.87 0.38 15.98
CA SER A 445 20.38 1.13 17.14
C SER A 445 20.20 2.64 17.01
N LYS A 446 20.11 3.18 15.78
CA LYS A 446 19.85 4.61 15.55
C LYS A 446 18.51 5.06 16.14
N MET A 447 17.54 4.16 16.21
CA MET A 447 16.20 4.43 16.76
C MET A 447 15.95 3.76 18.10
N LYS A 448 16.57 2.60 18.36
CA LYS A 448 16.30 1.75 19.55
C LYS A 448 17.36 1.85 20.66
N GLY A 449 18.40 2.68 20.50
CA GLY A 449 19.50 2.79 21.46
C GLY A 449 20.58 1.74 21.23
N ASP A 450 21.51 1.56 22.18
CA ASP A 450 22.66 0.66 22.01
C ASP A 450 22.26 -0.83 22.11
N LEU A 451 21.88 -1.42 20.97
CA LEU A 451 21.44 -2.81 20.91
C LEU A 451 22.58 -3.82 21.15
N PHE A 452 23.82 -3.45 20.81
CA PHE A 452 24.98 -4.29 21.12
C PHE A 452 25.18 -4.43 22.63
N LYS A 453 24.89 -3.37 23.41
CA LYS A 453 24.90 -3.46 24.86
C LYS A 453 23.71 -4.24 25.42
N VAL A 454 22.51 -4.07 24.85
CA VAL A 454 21.30 -4.80 25.27
C VAL A 454 21.47 -6.30 25.12
N PHE A 455 22.05 -6.74 24.00
CA PHE A 455 22.24 -8.15 23.67
C PHE A 455 23.69 -8.63 23.79
N GLU A 456 24.51 -7.98 24.62
CA GLU A 456 25.96 -8.25 24.74
C GLU A 456 26.29 -9.73 24.95
N LYS A 457 25.48 -10.43 25.76
CA LYS A 457 25.67 -11.85 26.06
C LYS A 457 25.36 -12.73 24.85
N GLU A 458 24.21 -12.53 24.23
CA GLU A 458 23.78 -13.30 23.06
C GLU A 458 24.66 -13.01 21.84
N TRP A 459 25.08 -11.76 21.66
CA TRP A 459 26.03 -11.36 20.63
C TRP A 459 27.38 -12.08 20.77
N ALA A 460 27.96 -12.11 21.98
CA ALA A 460 29.19 -12.85 22.26
C ALA A 460 29.01 -14.36 22.10
N MET A 461 27.87 -14.90 22.53
CA MET A 461 27.51 -16.31 22.38
C MET A 461 27.46 -16.74 20.91
N MET A 462 26.87 -15.91 20.04
CA MET A 462 26.78 -16.22 18.60
C MET A 462 28.14 -16.11 17.90
N HIS A 463 28.97 -15.14 18.26
CA HIS A 463 30.35 -15.07 17.77
C HIS A 463 31.16 -16.31 18.14
N LEU A 464 31.05 -16.75 19.39
CA LEU A 464 31.71 -17.96 19.85
C LEU A 464 31.20 -19.20 19.12
N LEU A 465 29.89 -19.29 18.89
CA LEU A 465 29.28 -20.40 18.17
C LEU A 465 29.76 -20.46 16.70
N GLN A 466 29.80 -19.33 16.00
CA GLN A 466 30.33 -19.26 14.62
C GLN A 466 31.80 -19.71 14.58
N LYS A 467 32.66 -19.19 15.48
CA LYS A 467 34.07 -19.63 15.57
C LYS A 467 34.20 -21.14 15.71
N TYR A 468 33.37 -21.79 16.53
CA TYR A 468 33.39 -23.25 16.68
C TYR A 468 32.89 -23.97 15.43
N ALA A 469 31.80 -23.49 14.81
CA ALA A 469 31.26 -24.08 13.59
C ALA A 469 32.27 -23.98 12.43
N ASP A 470 32.98 -22.86 12.29
CA ASP A 470 34.03 -22.66 11.29
C ASP A 470 35.17 -23.69 11.42
N MET A 471 35.45 -24.18 12.64
CA MET A 471 36.47 -25.20 12.88
C MET A 471 36.10 -26.58 12.32
N ASP A 472 34.82 -26.83 11.98
CA ASP A 472 34.40 -28.07 11.34
C ASP A 472 34.90 -28.18 9.89
N GLY A 473 35.28 -27.07 9.27
CA GLY A 473 35.83 -27.05 7.91
C GLY A 473 34.82 -27.47 6.85
N VAL A 474 33.53 -27.18 7.07
CA VAL A 474 32.47 -27.38 6.08
C VAL A 474 32.72 -26.44 4.90
N GLU A 475 32.67 -26.98 3.69
CA GLU A 475 32.85 -26.20 2.47
C GLU A 475 31.59 -25.34 2.22
N HIS A 476 31.79 -24.04 2.09
CA HIS A 476 30.72 -23.10 1.76
C HIS A 476 30.23 -23.29 0.32
N THR A 477 29.01 -22.86 0.07
CA THR A 477 28.33 -22.93 -1.23
C THR A 477 27.38 -21.74 -1.40
N MET A 478 26.86 -21.51 -2.59
CA MET A 478 25.66 -20.68 -2.71
C MET A 478 24.52 -21.27 -1.90
N CYS A 479 23.95 -20.44 -1.03
CA CYS A 479 22.80 -20.70 -0.17
C CYS A 479 21.66 -19.74 -0.53
N HIS A 480 20.42 -20.16 -0.31
CA HIS A 480 19.22 -19.34 -0.52
C HIS A 480 19.04 -18.29 0.59
N ASN A 481 19.43 -18.64 1.81
CA ASN A 481 19.35 -17.90 3.07
C ASN A 481 17.95 -17.56 3.60
N ASP A 482 16.86 -17.93 2.91
CA ASP A 482 15.47 -17.58 3.30
C ASP A 482 14.46 -18.66 2.88
N ILE A 483 14.77 -19.93 3.15
CA ILE A 483 13.87 -21.03 2.82
C ILE A 483 12.75 -21.12 3.86
N ASN A 484 11.63 -20.47 3.56
CA ASN A 484 10.45 -20.44 4.41
C ASN A 484 9.20 -20.91 3.63
N ILE A 485 8.10 -21.09 4.37
CA ILE A 485 6.82 -21.59 3.83
C ILE A 485 6.30 -20.81 2.61
N ASP A 486 6.48 -19.49 2.58
CA ASP A 486 5.99 -18.64 1.51
C ASP A 486 6.84 -18.77 0.23
N ASN A 487 8.06 -19.31 0.37
CA ASN A 487 9.04 -19.49 -0.69
C ASN A 487 9.06 -20.92 -1.26
N VAL A 488 8.13 -21.79 -0.84
CA VAL A 488 7.99 -23.15 -1.38
C VAL A 488 6.64 -23.29 -2.06
N LEU A 489 6.68 -23.49 -3.38
CA LEU A 489 5.49 -23.75 -4.19
C LEU A 489 5.37 -25.26 -4.41
N LEU A 490 4.31 -25.85 -3.86
CA LEU A 490 3.98 -27.25 -4.04
C LEU A 490 2.70 -27.39 -4.89
N THR A 491 2.77 -28.17 -5.96
CA THR A 491 1.59 -28.65 -6.70
C THR A 491 1.50 -30.17 -6.56
N GLU A 492 0.52 -30.81 -7.20
CA GLU A 492 0.47 -32.27 -7.27
C GLU A 492 1.73 -32.87 -7.93
N ASP A 493 2.31 -32.15 -8.90
CA ASP A 493 3.39 -32.65 -9.75
C ASP A 493 4.75 -32.02 -9.48
N THR A 494 4.81 -30.80 -8.94
CA THR A 494 6.04 -30.01 -8.81
C THR A 494 6.28 -29.51 -7.39
N LEU A 495 7.56 -29.28 -7.08
CA LEU A 495 8.01 -28.56 -5.90
C LEU A 495 9.11 -27.60 -6.36
N ASP A 496 8.85 -26.31 -6.21
CA ASP A 496 9.75 -25.22 -6.58
C ASP A 496 10.11 -24.41 -5.31
N ILE A 497 11.40 -24.12 -5.11
CA ILE A 497 11.89 -23.16 -4.11
C ILE A 497 12.14 -21.85 -4.86
N ILE A 498 11.48 -20.77 -4.45
CA ILE A 498 11.49 -19.49 -5.15
C ILE A 498 12.02 -18.36 -4.26
N ASP A 499 12.22 -17.20 -4.87
CA ASP A 499 12.59 -15.94 -4.21
C ASP A 499 14.00 -15.89 -3.59
N TRP A 500 14.99 -15.93 -4.48
CA TRP A 500 16.42 -15.96 -4.18
C TRP A 500 17.04 -14.61 -3.75
N GLU A 501 16.25 -13.66 -3.24
CA GLU A 501 16.70 -12.28 -3.01
C GLU A 501 17.73 -12.13 -1.88
N PHE A 502 17.75 -13.08 -0.94
CA PHE A 502 18.71 -13.14 0.18
C PHE A 502 19.91 -14.04 -0.09
N ALA A 503 19.99 -14.65 -1.27
CA ALA A 503 20.99 -15.66 -1.57
C ALA A 503 22.42 -15.12 -1.46
N GLY A 504 23.36 -16.01 -1.17
CA GLY A 504 24.77 -15.67 -1.04
C GLY A 504 25.64 -16.88 -0.73
N TYR A 505 26.95 -16.73 -0.95
CA TYR A 505 27.94 -17.76 -0.70
C TYR A 505 28.20 -17.87 0.81
N ASN A 506 27.75 -18.95 1.43
CA ASN A 506 27.61 -19.13 2.86
C ASN A 506 27.77 -20.62 3.23
N ASP A 507 27.73 -20.92 4.52
CA ASP A 507 27.68 -22.29 5.00
C ASP A 507 26.33 -22.96 4.67
N PRO A 508 26.33 -24.19 4.10
CA PRO A 508 25.10 -24.89 3.70
C PRO A 508 24.16 -25.22 4.87
N GLY A 509 24.66 -25.27 6.11
CA GLY A 509 23.84 -25.46 7.30
C GLY A 509 22.87 -24.31 7.55
N TYR A 510 23.17 -23.11 7.03
CA TYR A 510 22.35 -21.91 7.25
C TYR A 510 20.96 -22.00 6.63
N ASP A 511 20.84 -22.63 5.45
CA ASP A 511 19.57 -22.83 4.73
C ASP A 511 18.59 -23.72 5.49
N PHE A 512 19.07 -24.46 6.48
CA PHE A 512 18.23 -25.32 7.30
C PHE A 512 17.60 -24.61 8.50
N GLY A 513 18.00 -23.37 8.81
CA GLY A 513 17.50 -22.65 9.99
C GLY A 513 15.98 -22.50 10.07
N ARG A 514 15.28 -22.49 8.92
CA ARG A 514 13.81 -22.50 8.84
C ARG A 514 13.23 -23.82 8.34
N VAL A 515 14.07 -24.82 8.06
CA VAL A 515 13.69 -26.18 7.63
C VAL A 515 13.63 -27.13 8.83
N ILE A 516 14.60 -27.04 9.75
CA ILE A 516 14.71 -27.93 10.92
C ILE A 516 14.45 -27.24 12.26
N ALA A 517 14.46 -25.91 12.33
CA ALA A 517 14.06 -25.17 13.53
C ALA A 517 12.60 -24.68 13.48
N GLY A 518 11.76 -25.38 12.70
CA GLY A 518 10.31 -25.18 12.67
C GLY A 518 9.73 -25.09 14.06
N LEU A 519 8.62 -24.35 14.20
CA LEU A 519 8.11 -23.72 15.43
C LEU A 519 8.15 -24.57 16.72
N ASP A 520 8.19 -25.91 16.63
CA ASP A 520 8.07 -26.83 17.77
C ASP A 520 9.12 -27.96 17.86
N TYR A 521 10.14 -28.03 16.99
CA TYR A 521 11.09 -29.16 17.07
C TYR A 521 12.04 -29.07 18.27
N GLU A 522 12.28 -30.21 18.93
CA GLU A 522 13.39 -30.37 19.86
C GLU A 522 14.72 -30.55 19.11
N VAL A 523 15.82 -30.13 19.72
CA VAL A 523 17.14 -30.07 19.04
C VAL A 523 17.64 -31.47 18.62
N ASP A 524 17.13 -32.52 19.26
CA ASP A 524 17.44 -33.92 18.99
C ASP A 524 16.22 -34.72 18.50
N GLU A 525 15.24 -34.05 17.88
CA GLU A 525 14.06 -34.70 17.34
C GLU A 525 14.42 -35.62 16.15
N PRO A 526 13.96 -36.90 16.11
CA PRO A 526 14.28 -37.84 15.03
C PRO A 526 13.92 -37.35 13.63
N LYS A 527 12.92 -36.47 13.50
CA LYS A 527 12.52 -35.86 12.22
C LYS A 527 13.67 -35.05 11.60
N ILE A 528 14.52 -34.44 12.42
CA ILE A 528 15.69 -33.68 11.96
C ILE A 528 16.67 -34.63 11.27
N ASP A 529 16.96 -35.78 11.88
CA ASP A 529 17.84 -36.79 11.30
C ASP A 529 17.30 -37.33 9.96
N ASP A 530 15.98 -37.55 9.85
CA ASP A 530 15.33 -37.97 8.60
C ASP A 530 15.49 -36.92 7.47
N ILE A 531 15.38 -35.63 7.81
CA ILE A 531 15.56 -34.51 6.87
C ILE A 531 17.03 -34.39 6.45
N LEU A 532 17.96 -34.47 7.41
CA LEU A 532 19.39 -34.43 7.13
C LEU A 532 19.83 -35.63 6.30
N GLU A 533 19.31 -36.83 6.56
CA GLU A 533 19.59 -38.01 5.75
C GLU A 533 19.16 -37.79 4.29
N ALA A 534 18.01 -37.16 4.06
CA ALA A 534 17.56 -36.81 2.72
C ALA A 534 18.48 -35.80 2.02
N TYR A 535 19.08 -34.85 2.76
CA TYR A 535 20.06 -33.90 2.25
C TYR A 535 21.43 -34.54 1.93
N PHE A 536 21.95 -35.36 2.85
CA PHE A 536 23.27 -35.98 2.68
C PHE A 536 23.25 -37.19 1.74
N GLY A 537 22.08 -37.81 1.52
CA GLY A 537 21.93 -39.09 0.83
C GLY A 537 22.44 -40.28 1.66
N ARG A 538 22.73 -40.03 2.94
CA ARG A 538 23.18 -40.99 3.96
C ARG A 538 22.87 -40.41 5.34
N PRO A 539 22.83 -41.22 6.41
CA PRO A 539 22.74 -40.69 7.76
C PRO A 539 23.81 -39.63 8.04
N ALA A 540 23.39 -38.52 8.65
CA ALA A 540 24.30 -37.48 9.12
C ALA A 540 25.19 -38.04 10.24
N THR A 541 26.45 -37.63 10.26
CA THR A 541 27.33 -37.88 11.41
C THR A 541 26.94 -36.97 12.58
N GLU A 542 27.34 -37.33 13.80
CA GLU A 542 27.12 -36.47 14.98
C GLU A 542 27.73 -35.06 14.80
N GLY A 543 28.86 -34.97 14.09
CA GLY A 543 29.50 -33.69 13.77
C GLY A 543 28.68 -32.85 12.79
N GLU A 544 28.15 -33.47 11.73
CA GLU A 544 27.28 -32.77 10.76
C GLU A 544 25.97 -32.33 11.41
N HIS A 545 25.35 -33.17 12.25
CA HIS A 545 24.14 -32.77 12.95
C HIS A 545 24.39 -31.57 13.88
N LEU A 546 25.48 -31.61 14.67
CA LEU A 546 25.88 -30.49 15.53
C LEU A 546 26.11 -29.20 14.72
N HIS A 547 26.75 -29.33 13.56
CA HIS A 547 27.02 -28.21 12.66
C HIS A 547 25.74 -27.56 12.11
N TRP A 548 24.79 -28.36 11.64
CA TRP A 548 23.50 -27.87 11.15
C TRP A 548 22.66 -27.21 12.25
N MET A 549 22.73 -27.71 13.50
CA MET A 549 22.10 -27.05 14.65
C MET A 549 22.74 -25.69 14.96
N ALA A 550 24.07 -25.59 14.84
CA ALA A 550 24.81 -24.36 15.09
C ALA A 550 24.43 -23.26 14.08
N TYR A 551 24.43 -23.60 12.80
CA TYR A 551 24.03 -22.66 11.75
C TYR A 551 22.53 -22.35 11.76
N SER A 552 21.69 -23.26 12.25
CA SER A 552 20.30 -22.94 12.55
C SER A 552 20.18 -21.88 13.66
N ALA A 553 21.03 -21.92 14.70
CA ALA A 553 21.04 -20.87 15.72
C ALA A 553 21.47 -19.51 15.13
N ILE A 554 22.52 -19.51 14.30
CA ILE A 554 23.04 -18.32 13.61
C ILE A 554 21.99 -17.73 12.65
N HIS A 555 21.25 -18.58 11.94
CA HIS A 555 20.10 -18.17 11.13
C HIS A 555 19.05 -17.46 11.97
N ASN A 556 18.61 -18.07 13.08
CA ASN A 556 17.62 -17.46 13.95
C ASN A 556 18.12 -16.11 14.53
N TRP A 557 19.43 -15.98 14.80
CA TRP A 557 20.02 -14.72 15.26
C TRP A 557 19.92 -13.60 14.22
N TYR A 558 20.14 -13.92 12.94
CA TYR A 558 19.92 -12.97 11.85
C TYR A 558 18.50 -12.42 11.84
N TYR A 559 17.48 -13.28 12.03
CA TYR A 559 16.10 -12.82 12.04
C TYR A 559 15.72 -12.02 13.29
N VAL A 560 16.45 -12.16 14.41
CA VAL A 560 16.36 -11.19 15.52
C VAL A 560 16.83 -9.81 15.06
N GLY A 561 17.96 -9.73 14.36
CA GLY A 561 18.45 -8.49 13.75
C GLY A 561 17.48 -7.90 12.74
N TRP A 562 16.91 -8.74 11.87
CA TRP A 562 15.91 -8.34 10.88
C TRP A 562 14.68 -7.74 11.56
N ALA A 563 14.14 -8.42 12.58
CA ALA A 563 12.98 -7.94 13.30
C ALA A 563 13.25 -6.61 14.03
N LEU A 564 14.43 -6.45 14.64
CA LEU A 564 14.84 -5.21 15.29
C LEU A 564 14.92 -4.06 14.28
N TYR A 565 15.47 -4.32 13.09
CA TYR A 565 15.51 -3.35 12.01
C TYR A 565 14.10 -3.00 11.51
N LYS A 566 13.25 -3.99 11.22
CA LYS A 566 11.88 -3.78 10.74
C LYS A 566 11.09 -2.88 11.68
N GLU A 567 11.12 -3.17 12.98
CA GLU A 567 10.45 -2.33 13.96
C GLU A 567 11.08 -0.94 14.12
N SER A 568 12.39 -0.80 13.86
CA SER A 568 13.06 0.51 13.90
C SER A 568 12.60 1.45 12.79
N ILE A 569 12.07 0.90 11.69
CA ILE A 569 11.50 1.65 10.56
C ILE A 569 9.96 1.67 10.56
N GLY A 570 9.33 1.30 11.68
CA GLY A 570 7.88 1.32 11.84
C GLY A 570 7.13 0.13 11.24
N GLU A 571 7.81 -0.93 10.81
CA GLU A 571 7.18 -2.15 10.32
C GLU A 571 7.02 -3.18 11.43
N SER A 572 5.85 -3.83 11.48
CA SER A 572 5.59 -4.89 12.46
C SER A 572 6.38 -6.15 12.12
N SER A 573 7.20 -6.62 13.06
CA SER A 573 7.79 -7.96 13.02
C SER A 573 6.83 -9.03 13.59
N ARG A 574 5.63 -8.65 14.02
CA ARG A 574 4.66 -9.48 14.77
C ARG A 574 5.35 -10.17 15.96
N ASP A 575 4.99 -11.41 16.27
CA ASP A 575 5.59 -12.19 17.37
C ASP A 575 6.91 -12.89 16.98
N TRP A 576 7.40 -12.67 15.74
CA TRP A 576 8.54 -13.41 15.21
C TRP A 576 9.85 -13.10 15.94
N MET A 577 10.08 -11.86 16.40
CA MET A 577 11.32 -11.50 17.11
C MET A 577 11.55 -12.39 18.34
N LEU A 578 10.52 -12.57 19.17
CA LEU A 578 10.63 -13.36 20.39
C LEU A 578 10.79 -14.85 20.07
N PHE A 579 10.13 -15.33 19.02
CA PHE A 579 10.30 -16.68 18.52
C PHE A 579 11.77 -16.94 18.13
N PHE A 580 12.32 -16.13 17.22
CA PHE A 580 13.69 -16.27 16.74
C PHE A 580 14.72 -16.15 17.87
N PHE A 581 14.49 -15.23 18.82
CA PHE A 581 15.35 -15.09 19.99
C PHE A 581 15.36 -16.37 20.86
N LYS A 582 14.21 -16.98 21.11
CA LYS A 582 14.12 -18.23 21.88
C LYS A 582 14.83 -19.39 21.17
N GLN A 583 14.62 -19.53 19.87
CA GLN A 583 15.26 -20.59 19.07
C GLN A 583 16.79 -20.41 19.02
N THR A 584 17.26 -19.18 18.84
CA THR A 584 18.69 -18.85 18.89
C THR A 584 19.33 -19.36 20.18
N LYS A 585 18.71 -19.06 21.33
CA LYS A 585 19.23 -19.48 22.64
C LYS A 585 19.15 -20.99 22.83
N LYS A 586 18.00 -21.61 22.52
CA LYS A 586 17.79 -23.05 22.64
C LYS A 586 18.87 -23.84 21.90
N LEU A 587 19.12 -23.49 20.64
CA LEU A 587 20.10 -24.16 19.79
C LEU A 587 21.54 -23.89 20.25
N ALA A 588 21.88 -22.64 20.57
CA ALA A 588 23.23 -22.30 21.02
C ALA A 588 23.60 -22.93 22.36
N GLU A 589 22.68 -22.95 23.33
CA GLU A 589 22.87 -23.59 24.63
C GLU A 589 23.04 -25.12 24.49
N TRP A 590 22.46 -25.73 23.46
CA TRP A 590 22.67 -27.14 23.13
C TRP A 590 24.01 -27.38 22.40
N CYS A 591 24.39 -26.51 21.47
CA CYS A 591 25.58 -26.67 20.63
C CYS A 591 26.89 -26.39 21.38
N LEU A 592 26.97 -25.29 22.14
CA LEU A 592 28.22 -24.81 22.72
C LEU A 592 28.92 -25.84 23.63
N PRO A 593 28.24 -26.52 24.58
CA PRO A 593 28.89 -27.54 25.39
C PRO A 593 29.45 -28.71 24.58
N ARG A 594 28.82 -29.04 23.44
CA ARG A 594 29.26 -30.12 22.54
C ARG A 594 30.48 -29.71 21.74
N TYR A 595 30.53 -28.47 21.27
CA TYR A 595 31.74 -27.93 20.64
C TYR A 595 32.90 -27.78 21.63
N GLU A 596 32.65 -27.30 22.85
CA GLU A 596 33.67 -27.25 23.90
C GLU A 596 34.24 -28.66 24.20
N ALA A 597 33.39 -29.68 24.19
CA ALA A 597 33.84 -31.07 24.36
C ALA A 597 34.65 -31.58 23.16
N LYS A 598 34.30 -31.14 21.94
CA LYS A 598 34.95 -31.54 20.68
C LYS A 598 36.31 -30.87 20.47
N TYR A 599 36.41 -29.56 20.72
CA TYR A 599 37.57 -28.73 20.37
C TYR A 599 38.32 -28.15 21.57
N GLY A 600 37.76 -28.25 22.78
CA GLY A 600 38.24 -27.51 23.95
C GLY A 600 37.68 -26.08 23.96
N LYS A 601 37.86 -25.38 25.09
CA LYS A 601 37.41 -23.99 25.24
C LYS A 601 38.29 -23.03 24.46
N ILE A 602 37.67 -22.16 23.66
CA ILE A 602 38.32 -21.06 22.94
C ILE A 602 37.80 -19.71 23.44
N ASP A 603 38.61 -18.67 23.25
CA ASP A 603 38.34 -17.28 23.68
C ASP A 603 37.45 -16.49 22.70
#